data_AF-A0A0P9SUP5-F1
#
_entry.id   AF-A0A0P9SUP5-F1
#
_cell.length_a   1.000
_cell.length_b   1.000
_cell.length_c   1.000
_cell.angle_alpha   90.00
_cell.angle_beta   90.00
_cell.angle_gamma   90.00
#
_symmetry.space_group_name_H-M   'P 1'
#
loop_
_entity.id
_entity.type
_entity.pdbx_description
1 polymer ?
#
loop_
_entity_poly.entity_id
_entity_poly.type
_entity_poly.pdbx_seq_one_letter_code
_entity_poly.pdbx_strand_id
1 'polypeptide(L)'
;MGGIVPIVNVEGVESGELKLDGPTIAKIFMGDIKKWNDPAITALNSGVKLPDTAITVVHRSDGSGTTYNFTNYLSKVSPEWNEKLKFGSTVQWPAGVGGKGNEGVSAYVKQIKGSIGYVEYSYATTNKLSYTQLKNAAGKFIKPDAKAFAAAADTADWASAKDFNLIMTNAPGEAAWPITATTWIIMYKKAKNEEKSAAAFDFFKWSLENGQKQAEKLEYVALPKSLVERVESYWKTEFTK
;
A
#
# COMPACT_ATOMS: atom_id res chain seq x y z
N MET A 1 9.69 -2.51 -4.47
CA MET A 1 8.37 -1.82 -4.45
C MET A 1 7.34 -2.81 -3.94
N GLY A 2 6.26 -2.34 -3.30
CA GLY A 2 5.26 -3.24 -2.73
C GLY A 2 3.84 -2.70 -2.91
N GLY A 3 2.87 -3.52 -2.53
CA GLY A 3 1.46 -3.16 -2.53
C GLY A 3 0.93 -2.98 -1.13
N ILE A 4 0.08 -1.99 -0.94
CA ILE A 4 -0.75 -1.85 0.25
C ILE A 4 -2.10 -2.48 -0.08
N VAL A 5 -2.57 -3.37 0.78
CA VAL A 5 -3.77 -4.16 0.55
C VAL A 5 -4.76 -3.98 1.69
N PRO A 6 -6.06 -3.82 1.39
CA PRO A 6 -7.08 -4.00 2.39
C PRO A 6 -7.12 -5.47 2.82
N ILE A 7 -7.02 -5.68 4.12
CA ILE A 7 -7.23 -6.97 4.77
C ILE A 7 -8.52 -6.94 5.55
N VAL A 8 -9.22 -8.06 5.58
CA VAL A 8 -10.55 -8.18 6.18
C VAL A 8 -10.69 -9.45 7.01
N ASN A 9 -11.62 -9.43 7.96
CA ASN A 9 -12.05 -10.59 8.72
C ASN A 9 -13.57 -10.72 8.63
N VAL A 10 -14.04 -11.25 7.50
CA VAL A 10 -15.47 -11.40 7.21
C VAL A 10 -15.80 -12.88 7.17
N GLU A 11 -16.74 -13.30 8.00
CA GLU A 11 -17.16 -14.69 8.08
C GLU A 11 -17.77 -15.14 6.74
N GLY A 12 -17.35 -16.31 6.26
CA GLY A 12 -17.83 -16.89 5.00
C GLY A 12 -17.26 -16.25 3.74
N VAL A 13 -16.24 -15.39 3.85
CA VAL A 13 -15.56 -14.77 2.70
C VAL A 13 -14.10 -15.19 2.66
N GLU A 14 -13.69 -15.83 1.57
CA GLU A 14 -12.32 -16.30 1.41
C GLU A 14 -11.37 -15.19 0.94
N SER A 15 -10.06 -15.42 1.12
CA SER A 15 -9.04 -14.47 0.68
C SER A 15 -9.10 -14.24 -0.83
N GLY A 16 -9.18 -12.97 -1.22
CA GLY A 16 -9.27 -12.58 -2.62
C GLY A 16 -10.65 -12.80 -3.25
N GLU A 17 -11.68 -13.19 -2.47
CA GLU A 17 -13.07 -13.29 -2.96
C GLU A 17 -13.73 -11.91 -2.99
N LEU A 18 -13.58 -11.14 -1.90
CA LEU A 18 -14.20 -9.83 -1.75
C LEU A 18 -13.61 -8.79 -2.72
N LYS A 19 -14.49 -8.09 -3.41
CA LYS A 19 -14.18 -6.99 -4.32
C LYS A 19 -14.60 -5.67 -3.70
N LEU A 20 -13.69 -4.70 -3.70
CA LEU A 20 -13.96 -3.33 -3.26
C LEU A 20 -13.48 -2.33 -4.31
N ASP A 21 -13.98 -1.10 -4.23
CA ASP A 21 -13.47 0.04 -4.99
C ASP A 21 -13.08 1.20 -4.06
N GLY A 22 -12.37 2.18 -4.63
CA GLY A 22 -11.87 3.34 -3.90
C GLY A 22 -12.96 4.12 -3.14
N PRO A 23 -14.07 4.52 -3.79
CA PRO A 23 -15.17 5.21 -3.13
C PRO A 23 -15.80 4.42 -1.97
N THR A 24 -15.98 3.11 -2.13
CA THR A 24 -16.54 2.25 -1.06
C THR A 24 -15.59 2.16 0.12
N ILE A 25 -14.29 1.99 -0.11
CA ILE A 25 -13.28 2.00 0.97
C ILE A 25 -13.26 3.34 1.68
N ALA A 26 -13.30 4.47 0.95
CA ALA A 26 -13.34 5.79 1.56
C ALA A 26 -14.53 5.91 2.52
N LYS A 27 -15.73 5.53 2.09
CA LYS A 27 -16.95 5.57 2.91
C LYS A 27 -16.88 4.64 4.14
N ILE A 28 -16.28 3.46 4.00
CA ILE A 28 -16.03 2.56 5.14
C ILE A 28 -15.12 3.24 6.17
N PHE A 29 -13.98 3.80 5.74
CA PHE A 29 -13.03 4.46 6.63
C PHE A 29 -13.51 5.82 7.17
N MET A 30 -14.50 6.44 6.53
CA MET A 30 -15.22 7.62 7.06
C MET A 30 -16.34 7.24 8.05
N GLY A 31 -16.74 5.97 8.10
CA GLY A 31 -17.81 5.47 8.98
C GLY A 31 -19.22 5.60 8.39
N ASP A 32 -19.35 5.92 7.11
CA ASP A 32 -20.64 6.04 6.41
C ASP A 32 -21.21 4.65 6.06
N ILE A 33 -20.34 3.71 5.68
CA ILE A 33 -20.69 2.30 5.48
C ILE A 33 -20.32 1.52 6.74
N LYS A 34 -21.33 0.99 7.44
CA LYS A 34 -21.17 0.41 8.78
C LYS A 34 -21.35 -1.09 8.86
N LYS A 35 -21.80 -1.75 7.79
CA LYS A 35 -22.08 -3.19 7.76
C LYS A 35 -21.63 -3.82 6.44
N TRP A 36 -21.26 -5.10 6.47
CA TRP A 36 -20.73 -5.80 5.29
C TRP A 36 -21.77 -6.07 4.20
N ASN A 37 -23.06 -6.17 4.55
CA ASN A 37 -24.17 -6.31 3.60
C ASN A 37 -24.67 -4.97 3.03
N ASP A 38 -23.93 -3.88 3.19
CA ASP A 38 -24.31 -2.57 2.64
C ASP A 38 -24.54 -2.64 1.11
N PRO A 39 -25.55 -1.93 0.56
CA PRO A 39 -25.83 -1.91 -0.88
C PRO A 39 -24.61 -1.59 -1.75
N ALA A 40 -23.72 -0.71 -1.31
CA ALA A 40 -22.51 -0.38 -2.07
C ALA A 40 -21.53 -1.56 -2.15
N ILE A 41 -21.38 -2.34 -1.07
CA ILE A 41 -20.51 -3.51 -1.05
C ILE A 41 -21.16 -4.66 -1.83
N THR A 42 -22.44 -4.93 -1.61
CA THR A 42 -23.17 -6.02 -2.29
C THR A 42 -23.21 -5.83 -3.81
N ALA A 43 -23.35 -4.59 -4.30
CA ALA A 43 -23.31 -4.28 -5.72
C ALA A 43 -21.98 -4.66 -6.42
N LEU A 44 -20.87 -4.67 -5.68
CA LEU A 44 -19.55 -5.07 -6.20
C LEU A 44 -19.32 -6.59 -6.15
N ASN A 45 -20.16 -7.32 -5.40
CA ASN A 45 -19.95 -8.70 -4.98
C ASN A 45 -21.16 -9.61 -5.30
N SER A 46 -21.74 -9.47 -6.49
CA SER A 46 -22.84 -10.33 -6.95
C SER A 46 -22.46 -11.81 -6.82
N GLY A 47 -23.25 -12.55 -6.04
CA GLY A 47 -23.05 -13.98 -5.79
C GLY A 47 -22.31 -14.31 -4.48
N VAL A 48 -21.73 -13.33 -3.78
CA VAL A 48 -21.12 -13.52 -2.46
C VAL A 48 -22.16 -13.24 -1.37
N LYS A 49 -22.33 -14.17 -0.43
CA LYS A 49 -23.26 -13.99 0.70
C LYS A 49 -22.59 -13.16 1.79
N LEU A 50 -22.80 -11.84 1.76
CA LEU A 50 -22.23 -10.93 2.74
C LEU A 50 -23.03 -10.90 4.05
N PRO A 51 -22.39 -10.96 5.23
CA PRO A 51 -23.07 -10.98 6.51
C PRO A 51 -23.57 -9.59 6.94
N ASP A 52 -24.56 -9.54 7.83
CA ASP A 52 -25.06 -8.31 8.48
C ASP A 52 -24.13 -7.81 9.61
N THR A 53 -22.89 -8.28 9.64
CA THR A 53 -21.89 -7.94 10.67
C THR A 53 -21.47 -6.49 10.53
N ALA A 54 -21.37 -5.79 11.67
CA ALA A 54 -20.84 -4.43 11.72
C ALA A 54 -19.36 -4.39 11.29
N ILE A 55 -18.98 -3.31 10.59
CA ILE A 55 -17.61 -3.09 10.15
C ILE A 55 -16.83 -2.42 11.27
N THR A 56 -15.68 -3.00 11.63
CA THR A 56 -14.71 -2.35 12.50
C THR A 56 -13.50 -1.90 11.71
N VAL A 57 -13.33 -0.58 11.57
CA VAL A 57 -12.14 -0.01 10.93
C VAL A 57 -10.92 -0.19 11.84
N VAL A 58 -9.82 -0.66 11.28
CA VAL A 58 -8.51 -0.74 11.91
C VAL A 58 -7.55 0.12 11.11
N HIS A 59 -6.98 1.14 11.76
CA HIS A 59 -6.02 2.05 11.14
C HIS A 59 -4.70 2.05 11.91
N ARG A 60 -3.67 2.71 11.37
CA ARG A 60 -2.40 2.91 12.08
C ARG A 60 -2.58 3.94 13.20
N SER A 61 -2.00 3.68 14.36
CA SER A 61 -1.93 4.63 15.49
C SER A 61 -0.67 5.51 15.46
N ASP A 62 0.36 5.09 14.72
CA ASP A 62 1.64 5.76 14.59
C ASP A 62 1.83 6.41 13.21
N GLY A 63 2.77 7.38 13.13
CA GLY A 63 3.14 8.01 11.87
C GLY A 63 3.64 6.98 10.85
N SER A 64 3.01 6.92 9.68
CA SER A 64 3.12 5.76 8.80
C SER A 64 3.17 6.11 7.31
N GLY A 65 4.18 5.61 6.61
CA GLY A 65 4.25 5.67 5.14
C GLY A 65 3.15 4.83 4.45
N THR A 66 2.71 3.73 5.08
CA THR A 66 1.56 2.95 4.60
C THR A 66 0.28 3.79 4.66
N THR A 67 0.08 4.53 5.75
CA THR A 67 -1.04 5.47 5.90
C THR A 67 -0.95 6.62 4.91
N TYR A 68 0.25 7.15 4.67
CA TYR A 68 0.47 8.17 3.66
C TYR A 68 -0.01 7.73 2.28
N ASN A 69 0.40 6.55 1.81
CA ASN A 69 -0.01 6.05 0.51
C ASN A 69 -1.48 5.61 0.47
N PHE A 70 -1.99 4.97 1.52
CA PHE A 70 -3.39 4.58 1.60
C PHE A 70 -4.32 5.80 1.55
N THR A 71 -4.06 6.82 2.37
CA THR A 71 -4.86 8.06 2.38
C THR A 71 -4.64 8.89 1.14
N ASN A 72 -3.45 8.86 0.53
CA ASN A 72 -3.22 9.51 -0.76
C ASN A 72 -4.07 8.85 -1.86
N TYR A 73 -4.13 7.51 -1.92
CA TYR A 73 -5.05 6.81 -2.80
C TYR A 73 -6.51 7.26 -2.56
N LEU A 74 -6.97 7.25 -1.31
CA LEU A 74 -8.34 7.67 -0.97
C LEU A 74 -8.65 9.10 -1.40
N SER A 75 -7.70 10.03 -1.23
CA SER A 75 -7.85 11.42 -1.69
C SER A 75 -7.98 11.57 -3.22
N LYS A 76 -7.41 10.64 -4.00
CA LYS A 76 -7.51 10.65 -5.47
C LYS A 76 -8.83 10.09 -5.99
N VAL A 77 -9.44 9.16 -5.25
CA VAL A 77 -10.63 8.40 -5.70
C VAL A 77 -11.92 8.80 -4.99
N SER A 78 -11.84 9.62 -3.95
CA SER A 78 -12.99 10.15 -3.22
C SER A 78 -12.81 11.66 -2.95
N PRO A 79 -13.56 12.53 -3.67
CA PRO A 79 -13.56 13.96 -3.41
C PRO A 79 -13.93 14.31 -1.96
N GLU A 80 -14.90 13.59 -1.37
CA GLU A 80 -15.33 13.78 0.01
C GLU A 80 -14.22 13.46 1.01
N TRP A 81 -13.48 12.37 0.80
CA TRP A 81 -12.29 12.05 1.60
C TRP A 81 -11.25 13.17 1.49
N ASN A 82 -10.96 13.61 0.26
CA ASN A 82 -9.98 14.65 0.02
C ASN A 82 -10.38 15.98 0.66
N GLU A 83 -11.66 16.32 0.69
CA GLU A 83 -12.14 17.53 1.34
C GLU A 83 -11.98 17.45 2.86
N LYS A 84 -12.46 16.37 3.47
CA LYS A 84 -12.58 16.25 4.93
C LYS A 84 -11.30 15.80 5.64
N LEU A 85 -10.59 14.82 5.07
CA LEU A 85 -9.48 14.12 5.75
C LEU A 85 -8.11 14.39 5.14
N LYS A 86 -8.06 14.79 3.86
CA LYS A 86 -6.81 14.96 3.10
C LYS A 86 -5.98 13.66 3.13
N PHE A 87 -4.66 13.75 2.97
CA PHE A 87 -3.75 12.63 3.12
C PHE A 87 -2.49 13.04 3.87
N GLY A 88 -1.85 12.06 4.50
CA GLY A 88 -0.64 12.28 5.29
C GLY A 88 -0.18 11.01 6.00
N SER A 89 0.97 11.08 6.65
CA SER A 89 1.46 9.97 7.49
C SER A 89 0.62 9.76 8.76
N THR A 90 -0.20 10.74 9.10
CA THR A 90 -1.23 10.75 10.15
C THR A 90 -2.43 11.54 9.65
N VAL A 91 -3.65 11.07 9.93
CA VAL A 91 -4.91 11.80 9.65
C VAL A 91 -5.84 11.66 10.86
N GLN A 92 -6.83 12.55 10.96
CA GLN A 92 -7.86 12.49 12.02
C GLN A 92 -8.92 11.45 11.64
N TRP A 93 -8.69 10.19 12.02
CA TRP A 93 -9.62 9.10 11.72
C TRP A 93 -10.98 9.31 12.40
N PRO A 94 -12.11 9.26 11.69
CA PRO A 94 -13.42 9.53 12.29
C PRO A 94 -13.89 8.43 13.23
N ALA A 95 -13.41 7.19 13.00
CA ALA A 95 -13.74 6.02 13.78
C ALA A 95 -12.68 4.93 13.59
N GLY A 96 -12.77 3.89 14.42
CA GLY A 96 -11.93 2.69 14.34
C GLY A 96 -10.97 2.55 15.50
N VAL A 97 -10.14 1.52 15.42
CA VAL A 97 -9.11 1.21 16.41
C VAL A 97 -7.72 1.36 15.81
N GLY A 98 -6.81 1.96 16.59
CA GLY A 98 -5.43 2.21 16.16
C GLY A 98 -4.48 1.06 16.50
N GLY A 99 -4.00 0.34 15.49
CA GLY A 99 -2.92 -0.64 15.61
C GLY A 99 -1.55 0.00 15.39
N LYS A 100 -0.58 -0.28 16.26
CA LYS A 100 0.81 0.20 16.09
C LYS A 100 1.55 -0.67 15.07
N GLY A 101 2.12 -0.05 14.03
CA GLY A 101 2.82 -0.78 12.97
C GLY A 101 1.90 -1.62 12.07
N ASN A 102 2.47 -2.31 11.07
CA ASN A 102 1.70 -3.26 10.26
C ASN A 102 1.30 -4.49 11.09
N GLU A 103 2.13 -4.85 12.06
CA GLU A 103 1.94 -5.94 13.01
C GLU A 103 0.68 -5.72 13.85
N GLY A 104 0.51 -4.52 14.41
CA GLY A 104 -0.66 -4.18 15.23
C GLY A 104 -1.95 -4.17 14.43
N VAL A 105 -1.93 -3.59 13.22
CA VAL A 105 -3.09 -3.62 12.31
C VAL A 105 -3.44 -5.05 11.92
N SER A 106 -2.44 -5.85 11.55
CA SER A 106 -2.61 -7.28 11.20
C SER A 106 -3.22 -8.07 12.36
N ALA A 107 -2.72 -7.88 13.58
CA ALA A 107 -3.19 -8.57 14.77
C ALA A 107 -4.65 -8.22 15.09
N TYR A 108 -5.01 -6.94 15.04
CA TYR A 108 -6.38 -6.49 15.26
C TYR A 108 -7.34 -7.01 14.20
N VAL A 109 -6.96 -6.97 12.92
CA VAL A 109 -7.83 -7.50 11.86
C VAL A 109 -8.05 -9.00 12.06
N LYS A 110 -6.99 -9.75 12.38
CA LYS A 110 -7.09 -11.19 12.67
C LYS A 110 -8.03 -11.52 13.84
N GLN A 111 -8.06 -10.68 14.87
CA GLN A 111 -8.83 -10.94 16.10
C GLN A 111 -10.27 -10.42 16.02
N ILE A 112 -10.49 -9.27 15.39
CA ILE A 112 -11.77 -8.57 15.40
C ILE A 112 -12.62 -9.05 14.22
N LYS A 113 -13.69 -9.78 14.51
CA LYS A 113 -14.68 -10.17 13.49
C LYS A 113 -15.33 -8.94 12.87
N GLY A 114 -15.54 -8.97 11.56
CA GLY A 114 -16.09 -7.86 10.78
C GLY A 114 -15.09 -6.73 10.53
N SER A 115 -13.81 -6.89 10.85
CA SER A 115 -12.84 -5.81 10.71
C SER A 115 -12.30 -5.65 9.28
N ILE A 116 -11.82 -4.44 9.01
CA ILE A 116 -11.05 -4.07 7.82
C ILE A 116 -9.87 -3.19 8.23
N GLY A 117 -8.70 -3.48 7.68
CA GLY A 117 -7.50 -2.66 7.83
C GLY A 117 -6.69 -2.61 6.54
N TYR A 118 -5.56 -1.92 6.58
CA TYR A 118 -4.64 -1.83 5.45
C TYR A 118 -3.22 -2.15 5.90
N VAL A 119 -2.53 -3.01 5.15
CA VAL A 119 -1.16 -3.44 5.44
C VAL A 119 -0.35 -3.55 4.17
N GLU A 120 0.97 -3.58 4.30
CA GLU A 120 1.82 -4.03 3.20
C GLU A 120 1.57 -5.53 2.91
N TYR A 121 1.55 -5.91 1.64
CA TYR A 121 1.10 -7.22 1.17
C TYR A 121 1.82 -8.41 1.83
N SER A 122 3.12 -8.31 2.12
CA SER A 122 3.86 -9.40 2.79
C SER A 122 3.30 -9.74 4.17
N TYR A 123 2.68 -8.78 4.88
CA TYR A 123 2.02 -9.03 6.16
C TYR A 123 0.72 -9.81 5.97
N ALA A 124 -0.02 -9.57 4.89
CA ALA A 124 -1.23 -10.32 4.58
C ALA A 124 -0.87 -11.79 4.26
N THR A 125 0.12 -12.02 3.41
CA THR A 125 0.54 -13.38 3.01
C THR A 125 1.17 -14.15 4.15
N THR A 126 2.13 -13.55 4.87
CA THR A 126 2.84 -14.20 5.99
C THR A 126 1.89 -14.57 7.13
N ASN A 127 0.92 -13.69 7.45
CA ASN A 127 -0.03 -13.94 8.54
C ASN A 127 -1.31 -14.67 8.11
N LYS A 128 -1.41 -15.05 6.82
CA LYS A 128 -2.57 -15.71 6.20
C LYS A 128 -3.87 -14.94 6.43
N LEU A 129 -3.82 -13.64 6.21
CA LEU A 129 -4.97 -12.74 6.33
C LEU A 129 -5.71 -12.67 5.00
N SER A 130 -7.04 -12.62 5.05
CA SER A 130 -7.85 -12.44 3.85
C SER A 130 -7.66 -11.02 3.31
N TYR A 131 -7.10 -10.90 2.10
CA TYR A 131 -7.04 -9.64 1.37
C TYR A 131 -8.23 -9.49 0.41
N THR A 132 -8.47 -8.28 -0.10
CA THR A 132 -9.51 -8.01 -1.09
C THR A 132 -8.93 -7.83 -2.51
N GLN A 133 -9.78 -7.97 -3.51
CA GLN A 133 -9.56 -7.42 -4.86
C GLN A 133 -9.95 -5.95 -4.89
N LEU A 134 -9.21 -5.15 -5.66
CA LEU A 134 -9.53 -3.74 -5.86
C LEU A 134 -9.81 -3.39 -7.31
N LYS A 135 -10.86 -2.60 -7.52
CA LYS A 135 -11.12 -1.95 -8.81
C LYS A 135 -10.07 -0.88 -9.07
N ASN A 136 -9.34 -1.00 -10.17
CA ASN A 136 -8.32 -0.03 -10.57
C ASN A 136 -8.88 1.13 -11.41
N ALA A 137 -7.99 2.05 -11.79
CA ALA A 137 -8.33 3.22 -12.61
C ALA A 137 -8.91 2.85 -13.99
N ALA A 138 -8.56 1.67 -14.52
CA ALA A 138 -9.12 1.12 -15.76
C ALA A 138 -10.45 0.37 -15.56
N GLY A 139 -10.98 0.35 -14.33
CA GLY A 139 -12.25 -0.27 -13.99
C GLY A 139 -12.21 -1.80 -13.85
N LYS A 140 -11.02 -2.41 -13.81
CA LYS A 140 -10.81 -3.85 -13.65
C LYS A 140 -10.58 -4.20 -12.19
N PHE A 141 -11.10 -5.35 -11.73
CA PHE A 141 -10.78 -5.88 -10.41
C PHE A 141 -9.47 -6.66 -10.46
N ILE A 142 -8.51 -6.23 -9.66
CA ILE A 142 -7.15 -6.77 -9.63
C ILE A 142 -6.94 -7.47 -8.29
N LYS A 143 -6.26 -8.61 -8.31
CA LYS A 143 -5.73 -9.25 -7.09
C LYS A 143 -4.34 -8.69 -6.80
N PRO A 144 -3.98 -8.46 -5.53
CA PRO A 144 -2.63 -8.02 -5.19
C PRO A 144 -1.64 -9.17 -5.41
N ASP A 145 -0.64 -8.93 -6.23
CA ASP A 145 0.54 -9.77 -6.43
C ASP A 145 1.70 -8.93 -7.00
N ALA A 146 2.89 -9.52 -7.07
CA ALA A 146 4.07 -8.86 -7.61
C ALA A 146 3.88 -8.37 -9.06
N LYS A 147 3.10 -9.07 -9.90
CA LYS A 147 2.87 -8.66 -11.30
C LYS A 147 2.00 -7.40 -11.37
N ALA A 148 0.97 -7.31 -10.55
CA ALA A 148 0.08 -6.16 -10.47
C ALA A 148 0.80 -4.92 -9.91
N PHE A 149 1.70 -5.10 -8.94
CA PHE A 149 2.55 -4.03 -8.43
C PHE A 149 3.57 -3.56 -9.48
N ALA A 150 4.14 -4.49 -10.25
CA ALA A 150 5.03 -4.16 -11.36
C ALA A 150 4.29 -3.40 -12.46
N ALA A 151 3.09 -3.83 -12.83
CA ALA A 151 2.26 -3.14 -13.81
C ALA A 151 1.93 -1.68 -13.41
N ALA A 152 1.75 -1.41 -12.11
CA ALA A 152 1.63 -0.03 -11.63
C ALA A 152 2.96 0.74 -11.73
N ALA A 153 4.08 0.09 -11.43
CA ALA A 153 5.43 0.66 -11.52
C ALA A 153 5.84 1.03 -12.94
N ASP A 154 5.43 0.24 -13.93
CA ASP A 154 5.74 0.48 -15.34
C ASP A 154 5.12 1.78 -15.88
N THR A 155 4.11 2.32 -15.19
CA THR A 155 3.50 3.61 -15.52
C THR A 155 4.18 4.82 -14.88
N ALA A 156 5.15 4.60 -13.99
CA ALA A 156 5.81 5.66 -13.26
C ALA A 156 6.84 6.38 -14.14
N ASP A 157 6.64 7.68 -14.35
CA ASP A 157 7.61 8.56 -15.01
C ASP A 157 8.74 8.93 -14.03
N TRP A 158 9.63 7.97 -13.79
CA TRP A 158 10.83 8.24 -13.02
C TRP A 158 11.68 9.33 -13.70
N ALA A 159 11.72 9.40 -15.04
CA ALA A 159 12.52 10.34 -15.84
C ALA A 159 12.32 11.80 -15.38
N SER A 160 11.07 12.19 -15.18
CA SER A 160 10.71 13.54 -14.74
C SER A 160 10.71 13.74 -13.22
N ALA A 161 10.85 12.67 -12.43
CA ALA A 161 10.83 12.76 -10.98
C ALA A 161 12.10 13.43 -10.43
N LYS A 162 11.93 14.56 -9.71
CA LYS A 162 13.02 15.23 -8.99
C LYS A 162 13.29 14.50 -7.67
N ASP A 163 14.56 14.22 -7.38
CA ASP A 163 14.98 13.50 -6.17
C ASP A 163 14.19 12.20 -5.95
N PHE A 164 13.79 11.57 -7.07
CA PHE A 164 12.89 10.41 -7.13
C PHE A 164 11.53 10.59 -6.42
N ASN A 165 11.12 11.80 -6.05
CA ASN A 165 9.82 12.01 -5.40
C ASN A 165 8.65 11.76 -6.37
N LEU A 166 8.07 10.56 -6.29
CA LEU A 166 6.96 10.11 -7.14
C LEU A 166 6.01 9.21 -6.34
N ILE A 167 4.70 9.48 -6.45
CA ILE A 167 3.64 8.70 -5.79
C ILE A 167 2.87 7.87 -6.83
N MET A 168 2.84 6.56 -6.66
CA MET A 168 2.30 5.60 -7.63
C MET A 168 0.86 5.14 -7.35
N THR A 169 0.17 5.74 -6.39
CA THR A 169 -1.21 5.39 -6.07
C THR A 169 -2.17 5.78 -7.20
N ASN A 170 -3.21 4.97 -7.39
CA ASN A 170 -4.17 5.06 -8.48
C ASN A 170 -3.50 5.09 -9.87
N ALA A 171 -2.45 4.29 -10.05
CA ALA A 171 -1.75 4.16 -11.33
C ALA A 171 -2.72 3.78 -12.47
N PRO A 172 -2.52 4.33 -13.69
CA PRO A 172 -3.25 3.87 -14.86
C PRO A 172 -2.82 2.45 -15.26
N GLY A 173 -3.51 1.84 -16.22
CA GLY A 173 -3.17 0.53 -16.77
C GLY A 173 -4.12 -0.59 -16.33
N GLU A 174 -4.38 -1.53 -17.23
CA GLU A 174 -5.41 -2.56 -17.02
C GLU A 174 -5.07 -3.55 -15.92
N ALA A 175 -3.78 -3.85 -15.71
CA ALA A 175 -3.28 -4.79 -14.71
C ALA A 175 -2.75 -4.12 -13.43
N ALA A 176 -2.77 -2.78 -13.35
CA ALA A 176 -2.11 -2.05 -12.27
C ALA A 176 -2.86 -2.21 -10.94
N TRP A 177 -2.12 -2.55 -9.88
CA TRP A 177 -2.63 -2.52 -8.51
C TRP A 177 -2.84 -1.07 -8.03
N PRO A 178 -4.00 -0.72 -7.43
CA PRO A 178 -4.33 0.69 -7.16
C PRO A 178 -3.51 1.35 -6.05
N ILE A 179 -2.94 0.60 -5.11
CA ILE A 179 -2.21 1.16 -3.96
C ILE A 179 -0.79 0.62 -3.92
N THR A 180 -0.05 0.83 -5.01
CA THR A 180 1.37 0.47 -5.12
C THR A 180 2.23 1.62 -4.59
N ALA A 181 3.29 1.29 -3.86
CA ALA A 181 4.20 2.26 -3.26
C ALA A 181 5.67 1.85 -3.40
N THR A 182 6.54 2.85 -3.53
CA THR A 182 7.97 2.72 -3.30
C THR A 182 8.30 3.04 -1.84
N THR A 183 9.43 2.51 -1.37
CA THR A 183 10.00 2.87 -0.08
C THR A 183 11.32 3.61 -0.31
N TRP A 184 11.69 4.46 0.64
CA TRP A 184 12.80 5.38 0.51
C TRP A 184 13.86 5.12 1.57
N ILE A 185 15.11 5.18 1.14
CA ILE A 185 16.26 5.29 2.04
C ILE A 185 16.68 6.76 2.04
N ILE A 186 16.77 7.34 3.23
CA ILE A 186 17.18 8.74 3.40
C ILE A 186 18.58 8.75 4.01
N MET A 187 19.51 9.38 3.30
CA MET A 187 20.90 9.52 3.71
C MET A 187 21.29 11.00 3.75
N TYR A 188 22.22 11.37 4.63
CA TYR A 188 22.76 12.73 4.65
C TYR A 188 23.65 12.97 3.43
N LYS A 189 23.43 14.07 2.70
CA LYS A 189 24.30 14.48 1.58
C LYS A 189 25.76 14.69 2.00
N LYS A 190 25.96 15.28 3.18
CA LYS A 190 27.25 15.37 3.87
C LYS A 190 27.28 14.34 4.99
N ALA A 191 28.17 13.36 4.87
CA ALA A 191 28.30 12.33 5.88
C ALA A 191 28.65 12.94 7.26
N LYS A 192 27.95 12.48 8.30
CA LYS A 192 28.37 12.75 9.70
C LYS A 192 29.52 11.84 10.13
N ASN A 193 29.60 10.66 9.53
CA ASN A 193 30.65 9.68 9.71
C ASN A 193 30.82 8.96 8.35
N GLU A 194 31.95 9.18 7.71
CA GLU A 194 32.22 8.72 6.34
C GLU A 194 32.22 7.20 6.24
N GLU A 195 32.85 6.50 7.19
CA GLU A 195 32.93 5.04 7.23
C GLU A 195 31.53 4.38 7.29
N LYS A 196 30.66 4.87 8.19
CA LYS A 196 29.29 4.36 8.31
C LYS A 196 28.45 4.69 7.07
N SER A 197 28.63 5.87 6.49
CA SER A 197 27.94 6.24 5.25
C SER A 197 28.39 5.36 4.07
N ALA A 198 29.69 5.07 3.95
CA ALA A 198 30.22 4.18 2.93
C ALA A 198 29.66 2.76 3.07
N ALA A 199 29.70 2.19 4.28
CA ALA A 199 29.13 0.87 4.56
C ALA A 199 27.62 0.79 4.23
N ALA A 200 26.86 1.87 4.49
CA ALA A 200 25.44 1.93 4.12
C ALA A 200 25.25 1.93 2.60
N PHE A 201 26.03 2.73 1.86
CA PHE A 201 25.99 2.72 0.39
C PHE A 201 26.35 1.35 -0.19
N ASP A 202 27.40 0.70 0.31
CA ASP A 202 27.80 -0.63 -0.14
C ASP A 202 26.71 -1.67 0.12
N PHE A 203 26.05 -1.63 1.29
CA PHE A 203 24.94 -2.50 1.61
C PHE A 203 23.75 -2.33 0.65
N PHE A 204 23.33 -1.08 0.38
CA PHE A 204 22.22 -0.84 -0.54
C PHE A 204 22.58 -1.13 -1.99
N LYS A 205 23.81 -0.84 -2.40
CA LYS A 205 24.32 -1.24 -3.71
C LYS A 205 24.23 -2.76 -3.88
N TRP A 206 24.78 -3.53 -2.94
CA TRP A 206 24.69 -4.99 -2.98
C TRP A 206 23.25 -5.47 -3.01
N SER A 207 22.36 -4.85 -2.22
CA SER A 207 20.93 -5.19 -2.19
C SER A 207 20.25 -4.95 -3.55
N LEU A 208 20.60 -3.87 -4.25
CA LEU A 208 20.06 -3.54 -5.57
C LEU A 208 20.67 -4.41 -6.70
N GLU A 209 21.91 -4.87 -6.56
CA GLU A 209 22.56 -5.70 -7.59
C GLU A 209 22.28 -7.19 -7.39
N ASN A 210 22.15 -7.66 -6.15
CA ASN A 210 22.16 -9.09 -5.79
C ASN A 210 20.93 -9.54 -4.97
N GLY A 211 20.23 -8.61 -4.31
CA GLY A 211 19.15 -8.93 -3.37
C GLY A 211 17.79 -9.23 -4.00
N GLN A 212 17.66 -9.21 -5.32
CA GLN A 212 16.34 -9.23 -5.97
C GLN A 212 15.54 -10.51 -5.73
N LYS A 213 16.21 -11.66 -5.72
CA LYS A 213 15.55 -12.94 -5.35
C LYS A 213 15.04 -12.95 -3.90
N GLN A 214 15.66 -12.18 -3.00
CA GLN A 214 15.19 -12.08 -1.61
C GLN A 214 13.95 -11.19 -1.53
N ALA A 215 13.91 -10.10 -2.30
CA ALA A 215 12.73 -9.24 -2.42
C ALA A 215 11.53 -10.00 -3.01
N GLU A 216 11.73 -10.76 -4.09
CA GLU A 216 10.70 -11.56 -4.74
C GLU A 216 10.08 -12.61 -3.80
N LYS A 217 10.89 -13.29 -2.98
CA LYS A 217 10.40 -14.26 -1.97
C LYS A 217 9.47 -13.64 -0.92
N LEU A 218 9.54 -12.33 -0.74
CA LEU A 218 8.69 -11.56 0.17
C LEU A 218 7.59 -10.80 -0.59
N GLU A 219 7.32 -11.15 -1.85
CA GLU A 219 6.31 -10.55 -2.72
C GLU A 219 6.55 -9.07 -3.06
N TYR A 220 7.79 -8.58 -2.88
CA TYR A 220 8.20 -7.27 -3.38
C TYR A 220 8.64 -7.36 -4.83
N VAL A 221 8.35 -6.28 -5.57
CA VAL A 221 8.85 -6.09 -6.94
C VAL A 221 10.25 -5.51 -6.91
N ALA A 222 11.19 -6.21 -7.52
CA ALA A 222 12.54 -5.72 -7.77
C ALA A 222 12.49 -4.43 -8.61
N LEU A 223 13.39 -3.50 -8.34
CA LEU A 223 13.46 -2.29 -9.16
C LEU A 223 13.96 -2.65 -10.58
N PRO A 224 13.39 -2.05 -11.64
CA PRO A 224 13.92 -2.22 -12.99
C PRO A 224 15.40 -1.81 -13.04
N LYS A 225 16.19 -2.51 -13.85
CA LYS A 225 17.64 -2.24 -14.00
C LYS A 225 17.93 -0.76 -14.32
N SER A 226 17.14 -0.16 -15.19
CA SER A 226 17.24 1.26 -15.55
C SER A 226 17.05 2.21 -14.36
N LEU A 227 16.15 1.86 -13.43
CA LEU A 227 15.95 2.63 -12.21
C LEU A 227 17.10 2.45 -11.22
N VAL A 228 17.65 1.23 -11.11
CA VAL A 228 18.86 0.96 -10.30
C VAL A 228 20.05 1.78 -10.81
N GLU A 229 20.34 1.74 -12.11
CA GLU A 229 21.43 2.51 -12.73
C GLU A 229 21.28 4.02 -12.48
N ARG A 230 20.04 4.51 -12.49
CA ARG A 230 19.76 5.91 -12.19
C ARG A 230 20.00 6.25 -10.71
N VAL A 231 19.59 5.39 -9.80
CA VAL A 231 19.86 5.55 -8.35
C VAL A 231 21.37 5.62 -8.11
N GLU A 232 22.14 4.71 -8.69
CA GLU A 232 23.60 4.72 -8.55
C GLU A 232 24.26 5.96 -9.18
N SER A 233 23.71 6.45 -10.29
CA SER A 233 24.17 7.69 -10.92
C SER A 233 23.87 8.91 -10.04
N TYR A 234 22.67 8.98 -9.46
CA TYR A 234 22.27 10.02 -8.51
C TYR A 234 23.17 10.05 -7.27
N TRP A 235 23.55 8.88 -6.73
CA TRP A 235 24.49 8.82 -5.61
C TRP A 235 25.83 9.49 -5.91
N LYS A 236 26.35 9.32 -7.14
CA LYS A 236 27.64 9.91 -7.54
C LYS A 236 27.59 11.42 -7.70
N THR A 237 26.43 12.00 -7.99
CA THR A 237 26.28 13.44 -8.26
C THR A 237 25.80 14.22 -7.04
N GLU A 238 24.96 13.62 -6.19
CA GLU A 238 24.27 14.35 -5.12
C GLU A 238 24.86 14.16 -3.72
N PHE A 239 25.70 13.15 -3.53
CA PHE A 239 26.37 12.89 -2.26
C PHE A 239 27.85 13.21 -2.39
N THR A 240 28.32 14.11 -1.53
CA THR A 240 29.76 14.31 -1.33
C THR A 240 30.29 13.12 -0.55
N LYS A 241 31.21 12.37 -1.15
CA LYS A 241 32.00 11.36 -0.44
C LYS A 241 32.81 12.01 0.66
#